data_AF-A0A3D3SSP3-F1
#
_entry.id   AF-A0A3D3SSP3-F1
#
_cell.length_a   1.000
_cell.length_b   1.000
_cell.length_c   1.000
_cell.angle_alpha   90.00
_cell.angle_beta   90.00
_cell.angle_gamma   90.00
#
_symmetry.space_group_name_H-M   'P 1'
#
loop_
_entity.id
_entity.type
_entity.pdbx_description
1 polymer ?
#
loop_
_entity_poly.entity_id
_entity_poly.type
_entity_poly.pdbx_seq_one_letter_code
_entity_poly.pdbx_strand_id
1 'polypeptide(L)'
;MAMLSFERKYRVRGGTLLGGDLFDFWIGPFYVGFFGVTTIFFAFLGTALILWGASQGPTWNLWQISIAPPDLKYGLGLAPLREGGLWQVITVCAIGAFGS
;
A
#
# COMPACT_ATOMS: atom_id res chain seq x y z
N MET A 1 4.32 -15.98 23.88
CA MET A 1 3.82 -14.78 24.59
C MET A 1 3.84 -13.62 23.61
N ALA A 2 2.69 -13.15 23.13
CA ALA A 2 2.61 -12.03 22.17
C ALA A 2 1.52 -11.01 22.56
N MET A 3 1.12 -10.98 23.83
CA MET A 3 0.17 -10.02 24.38
C MET A 3 0.74 -9.46 25.68
N LEU A 4 0.49 -8.18 25.96
CA LEU A 4 0.81 -7.57 27.24
C LEU A 4 -0.06 -8.17 28.34
N SER A 5 0.41 -8.11 29.60
CA SER A 5 -0.28 -8.70 30.76
C SER A 5 -1.73 -8.20 30.93
N PHE A 6 -2.02 -6.98 30.47
CA PHE A 6 -3.33 -6.34 30.58
C PHE A 6 -4.15 -6.33 29.28
N GLU A 7 -3.61 -6.83 28.16
CA GLU A 7 -4.18 -6.61 26.82
C GLU A 7 -5.41 -7.49 26.52
N ARG A 8 -5.45 -8.69 27.11
CA ARG A 8 -6.47 -9.72 26.80
C ARG A 8 -7.90 -9.22 27.01
N LYS A 9 -8.14 -8.36 27.99
CA LYS A 9 -9.48 -7.82 28.28
C LYS A 9 -9.99 -6.83 27.22
N TYR A 10 -9.09 -6.28 26.40
CA TYR A 10 -9.41 -5.28 25.37
C TYR A 10 -9.57 -5.88 23.98
N ARG A 11 -9.00 -7.07 23.72
CA ARG A 11 -9.17 -7.79 22.45
C ARG A 11 -10.51 -8.52 22.40
N VAL A 12 -11.58 -7.75 22.32
CA VAL A 12 -12.96 -8.23 22.16
C VAL A 12 -13.43 -8.02 20.72
N ARG A 13 -14.43 -8.80 20.31
CA ARG A 13 -15.03 -8.73 18.97
C ARG A 13 -15.95 -7.50 18.83
N GLY A 14 -15.99 -6.92 17.65
CA GLY A 14 -16.87 -5.82 17.26
C GLY A 14 -16.17 -4.45 17.17
N GLY A 15 -16.81 -3.52 16.46
CA GLY A 15 -16.28 -2.18 16.19
C GLY A 15 -15.79 -1.98 14.74
N THR A 16 -15.91 -2.99 13.88
CA THR A 16 -15.58 -2.87 12.45
C THR A 16 -16.59 -1.99 11.72
N LEU A 17 -16.09 -1.11 10.84
CA LEU A 17 -16.93 -0.30 9.95
C LEU A 17 -17.45 -1.10 8.75
N LEU A 18 -16.63 -2.05 8.26
CA LEU A 18 -16.91 -2.89 7.11
C LEU A 18 -16.41 -4.32 7.35
N GLY A 19 -17.10 -5.31 6.78
CA GLY A 19 -16.70 -6.72 6.83
C GLY A 19 -17.16 -7.49 8.07
N GLY A 20 -17.75 -6.82 9.08
CA GLY A 20 -18.22 -7.46 10.30
C GLY A 20 -17.11 -8.27 10.95
N ASP A 21 -17.34 -9.57 11.14
CA ASP A 21 -16.42 -10.47 11.83
C ASP A 21 -15.45 -11.19 10.90
N LEU A 22 -15.57 -10.98 9.59
CA LEU A 22 -14.75 -11.69 8.59
C LEU A 22 -13.26 -11.36 8.72
N PHE A 23 -12.95 -10.13 9.11
CA PHE A 23 -11.58 -9.64 9.28
C PHE A 23 -11.29 -9.12 10.70
N ASP A 24 -12.17 -9.39 11.65
CA ASP A 24 -12.05 -8.90 13.03
C ASP A 24 -11.11 -9.79 13.87
N PHE A 25 -9.84 -9.75 13.54
CA PHE A 25 -8.80 -10.53 14.23
C PHE A 25 -7.44 -9.82 14.22
N TRP A 26 -6.48 -10.43 14.92
CA TRP A 26 -5.13 -9.91 15.07
C TRP A 26 -4.10 -10.89 14.50
N ILE A 27 -3.06 -10.36 13.86
CA ILE A 27 -1.85 -11.10 13.49
C ILE A 27 -0.71 -10.55 14.36
N GLY A 28 -0.34 -11.32 15.40
CA GLY A 28 0.61 -10.84 16.41
C GLY A 28 0.09 -9.59 17.15
N PRO A 29 0.83 -8.47 17.17
CA PRO A 29 0.39 -7.22 17.76
C PRO A 29 -0.41 -6.33 16.80
N PHE A 30 -0.62 -6.73 15.55
CA PHE A 30 -1.32 -5.91 14.55
C PHE A 30 -2.77 -6.33 14.40
N TYR A 31 -3.69 -5.38 14.54
CA TYR A 31 -5.10 -5.58 14.19
C TYR A 31 -5.25 -5.59 12.67
N VAL A 32 -6.11 -6.47 12.14
CA VAL A 32 -6.33 -6.60 10.70
C VAL A 32 -7.48 -5.70 10.26
N GLY A 33 -8.73 -6.11 10.50
CA GLY A 33 -9.89 -5.42 9.94
C GLY A 33 -9.93 -5.45 8.41
N PHE A 34 -11.04 -5.00 7.83
CA PHE A 34 -11.14 -4.89 6.36
C PHE A 34 -10.04 -3.96 5.80
N PHE A 35 -9.79 -2.85 6.50
CA PHE A 35 -8.82 -1.85 6.07
C PHE A 35 -7.37 -2.34 6.17
N GLY A 36 -6.98 -3.14 7.18
CA GLY A 36 -5.63 -3.70 7.20
C GLY A 36 -5.36 -4.63 6.01
N VAL A 37 -6.38 -5.33 5.50
CA VAL A 37 -6.26 -6.13 4.26
C VAL A 37 -6.05 -5.22 3.05
N THR A 38 -6.82 -4.13 2.92
CA THR A 38 -6.68 -3.21 1.79
C THR A 38 -5.36 -2.42 1.85
N THR A 39 -4.90 -2.01 3.05
CA THR A 39 -3.59 -1.38 3.25
C THR A 39 -2.47 -2.30 2.77
N ILE A 40 -2.48 -3.59 3.16
CA ILE A 40 -1.46 -4.55 2.71
C ILE A 40 -1.52 -4.74 1.19
N PHE A 41 -2.71 -4.88 0.61
CA PHE A 41 -2.86 -5.03 -0.84
C PHE A 41 -2.24 -3.84 -1.59
N PHE A 42 -2.61 -2.60 -1.23
CA PHE A 42 -2.12 -1.40 -1.91
C PHE A 42 -0.64 -1.12 -1.63
N ALA A 43 -0.18 -1.30 -0.40
CA ALA A 43 1.23 -1.12 -0.05
C ALA A 43 2.12 -2.16 -0.75
N PHE A 44 1.67 -3.42 -0.82
CA PHE A 44 2.40 -4.48 -1.52
C PHE A 44 2.46 -4.21 -3.02
N LEU A 45 1.31 -3.92 -3.65
CA LEU A 45 1.25 -3.65 -5.09
C LEU A 45 2.07 -2.40 -5.45
N GLY A 46 1.93 -1.31 -4.70
CA GLY A 46 2.71 -0.09 -4.89
C GLY A 46 4.22 -0.35 -4.76
N THR A 47 4.65 -1.09 -3.76
CA THR A 47 6.06 -1.47 -3.57
C THR A 47 6.58 -2.34 -4.72
N ALA A 48 5.79 -3.34 -5.16
CA ALA A 48 6.15 -4.18 -6.28
C ALA A 48 6.32 -3.38 -7.59
N LEU A 49 5.43 -2.40 -7.82
CA LEU A 49 5.53 -1.50 -8.97
C LEU A 49 6.74 -0.56 -8.88
N ILE A 50 7.13 -0.12 -7.68
CA ILE A 50 8.37 0.65 -7.48
C ILE A 50 9.59 -0.20 -7.83
N LEU A 51 9.67 -1.44 -7.34
CA LEU A 51 10.77 -2.35 -7.66
C LEU A 51 10.83 -2.68 -9.15
N TRP A 52 9.66 -2.89 -9.78
CA TRP A 52 9.59 -3.11 -11.21
C TRP A 52 10.03 -1.87 -12.00
N GLY A 53 9.57 -0.67 -11.63
CA GLY A 53 10.00 0.59 -12.23
C GLY A 53 11.51 0.83 -12.09
N ALA A 54 12.07 0.57 -10.91
CA ALA A 54 13.51 0.66 -10.65
C ALA A 54 14.32 -0.30 -11.56
N SER A 55 13.81 -1.52 -11.79
CA SER A 55 14.48 -2.51 -12.65
C SER A 55 14.60 -2.11 -14.13
N GLN A 56 13.74 -1.18 -14.59
CA GLN A 56 13.77 -0.63 -15.95
C GLN A 56 14.62 0.65 -16.03
N GLY A 57 15.04 1.19 -14.89
CA GLY A 57 15.86 2.39 -14.79
C GLY A 57 17.35 2.11 -15.02
N PRO A 58 18.18 3.16 -15.01
CA PRO A 58 19.61 3.05 -15.29
C PRO A 58 20.44 2.56 -14.08
N THR A 59 19.85 2.43 -12.88
CA THR A 59 20.60 2.19 -11.64
C THR A 59 19.76 1.48 -10.57
N TRP A 60 20.46 0.71 -9.72
CA TRP A 60 19.94 0.13 -8.48
C TRP A 60 20.48 0.83 -7.23
N ASN A 61 21.21 1.94 -7.40
CA ASN A 61 21.63 2.76 -6.26
C ASN A 61 20.38 3.40 -5.63
N LEU A 62 20.09 3.04 -4.38
CA LEU A 62 18.89 3.46 -3.66
C LEU A 62 18.70 4.99 -3.67
N TRP A 63 19.79 5.75 -3.66
CA TRP A 63 19.78 7.21 -3.64
C TRP A 63 19.53 7.86 -5.01
N GLN A 64 19.53 7.07 -6.08
CA GLN A 64 19.40 7.53 -7.46
C GLN A 64 18.16 6.94 -8.16
N ILE A 65 17.44 6.02 -7.53
CA ILE A 65 16.18 5.51 -8.07
C ILE A 65 15.16 6.65 -8.11
N SER A 66 14.58 6.87 -9.28
CA SER A 66 13.55 7.88 -9.49
C SER A 66 12.48 7.33 -10.44
N ILE A 67 11.22 7.44 -10.04
CA ILE A 67 10.06 7.14 -10.88
C ILE A 67 9.35 8.47 -11.12
N ALA A 68 9.53 9.02 -12.31
CA ALA A 68 9.04 10.36 -12.65
C ALA A 68 7.57 10.35 -13.11
N PRO A 69 6.82 11.44 -12.87
CA PRO A 69 5.51 11.66 -13.49
C PRO A 69 5.63 11.82 -15.01
N PRO A 70 4.50 11.71 -15.75
CA PRO A 70 4.51 11.87 -17.20
C PRO A 70 4.78 13.31 -17.64
N ASP A 71 5.28 13.46 -18.87
CA ASP A 71 5.44 14.76 -19.54
C ASP A 71 4.12 15.56 -19.57
N LEU A 72 4.22 16.89 -19.55
CA LEU A 72 3.06 17.80 -19.63
C LEU A 72 2.18 17.58 -20.88
N LYS A 73 2.75 17.06 -21.97
CA LYS A 73 2.00 16.73 -23.21
C LYS A 73 0.88 15.72 -22.97
N TYR A 74 1.00 14.89 -21.93
CA TYR A 74 -0.03 13.92 -21.54
C TYR A 74 -1.19 14.55 -20.76
N GLY A 75 -1.05 15.79 -20.28
CA GLY A 75 -2.08 16.48 -19.51
C GLY A 75 -2.55 15.65 -18.31
N LEU A 76 -3.87 15.45 -18.20
CA LEU A 76 -4.51 14.58 -17.19
C LEU A 76 -4.80 13.17 -17.72
N GLY A 77 -4.31 12.83 -18.90
CA GLY A 77 -4.48 11.52 -19.52
C GLY A 77 -3.61 10.44 -18.89
N LEU A 78 -3.89 9.19 -19.22
CA LEU A 78 -3.02 8.06 -18.88
C LEU A 78 -1.83 8.04 -19.83
N ALA A 79 -0.63 8.01 -19.26
CA ALA A 79 0.61 7.90 -20.01
C ALA A 79 1.03 6.42 -20.16
N PRO A 80 1.85 6.07 -21.18
CA PRO A 80 2.49 4.77 -21.26
C PRO A 80 3.25 4.42 -19.97
N LEU A 81 3.27 3.15 -19.58
CA LEU A 81 3.84 2.71 -18.29
C LEU A 81 5.28 3.20 -18.05
N ARG A 82 6.12 3.19 -19.09
CA ARG A 82 7.52 3.63 -19.03
C ARG A 82 7.72 5.15 -19.10
N GLU A 83 6.70 5.91 -19.49
CA GLU A 83 6.76 7.37 -19.66
C GLU A 83 5.94 8.10 -18.59
N GLY A 84 5.87 7.53 -17.38
CA GLY A 84 5.15 8.12 -16.25
C GLY A 84 3.83 7.44 -15.88
N GLY A 85 3.35 6.49 -16.69
CA GLY A 85 2.18 5.68 -16.31
C GLY A 85 2.40 4.86 -15.03
N LEU A 86 3.63 4.38 -14.80
CA LEU A 86 4.01 3.74 -13.54
C LEU A 86 3.80 4.65 -12.33
N TRP A 87 4.24 5.91 -12.44
CA TRP A 87 4.05 6.90 -11.39
C TRP A 87 2.56 7.12 -11.09
N GLN A 88 1.71 7.20 -12.12
CA GLN A 88 0.27 7.37 -11.95
C GLN A 88 -0.35 6.22 -11.14
N VAL A 89 -0.02 4.97 -11.47
CA VAL A 89 -0.55 3.79 -10.77
C VAL A 89 0.00 3.69 -9.35
N ILE A 90 1.29 3.96 -9.15
CA ILE A 90 1.92 3.98 -7.82
C ILE A 90 1.26 5.04 -6.93
N THR A 91 0.96 6.23 -7.46
CA THR A 91 0.25 7.29 -6.73
C THR A 91 -1.15 6.84 -6.30
N VAL A 92 -1.90 6.14 -7.16
CA VAL A 92 -3.21 5.57 -6.78
C VAL A 92 -3.05 4.51 -5.68
N CYS A 93 -2.03 3.65 -5.76
CA CYS A 93 -1.73 2.69 -4.71
C CYS A 93 -1.37 3.37 -3.38
N ALA A 94 -0.59 4.46 -3.43
CA ALA A 94 -0.26 5.24 -2.23
C ALA A 94 -1.51 5.85 -1.58
N ILE A 95 -2.41 6.44 -2.38
CA ILE A 95 -3.69 6.96 -1.87
C ILE A 95 -4.53 5.84 -1.27
N GLY A 96 -4.62 4.70 -1.94
CA GLY A 96 -5.33 3.51 -1.43
C GLY A 96 -4.75 3.01 -0.11
N ALA A 97 -3.43 3.01 0.05
CA ALA A 97 -2.76 2.58 1.27
C ALA A 97 -2.92 3.59 2.42
N PHE A 98 -2.88 4.90 2.16
CA PHE A 98 -3.07 5.93 3.19
C PHE A 98 -4.53 6.13 3.60
N GLY A 99 -5.47 5.87 2.68
CA GLY A 99 -6.91 5.94 2.93
C GLY A 99 -7.53 4.65 3.47
N SER A 100 -6.75 3.56 3.52
CA SER A 100 -7.12 2.31 4.20
C SER A 100 -6.63 2.35 5.64
#